data_AF-A0A1I8GNV0-F1
#
_entry.id   AF-A0A1I8GNV0-F1
#
_cell.length_a   1.000
_cell.length_b   1.000
_cell.length_c   1.000
_cell.angle_alpha   90.00
_cell.angle_beta   90.00
_cell.angle_gamma   90.00
#
_symmetry.space_group_name_H-M   'P 1'
#
loop_
_entity.id
_entity.type
_entity.pdbx_description
1 polymer ?
#
loop_
_entity_poly.entity_id
_entity_poly.type
_entity_poly.pdbx_seq_one_letter_code
_entity_poly.pdbx_strand_id
1 'polypeptide(L)'
;MDRSAPVLSANQGIDDVKVGSLPRLLEAVNFAAEKHKCQRRKDPEATPYINHPIGVARILSSEAGVSDTIALEAAILHDTVEDTDTSFEELEAVFGRPVAQILHAPHASVRAKLVKSADKIYNLRDLERVHPVGWTRDRVDAYFLWSAQVCRGLRGVNANLDRLMAEIFDRHGLTKPAAVLLLLLLYS
;
A
#
# COMPACT_ATOMS: atom_id res chain seq x y z
N MET A 1 -45.97 -16.86 -38.88
CA MET A 1 -44.82 -15.96 -38.61
C MET A 1 -44.97 -15.48 -37.18
N ASP A 2 -44.44 -16.26 -36.24
CA ASP A 2 -44.31 -15.88 -34.84
C ASP A 2 -42.81 -16.00 -34.53
N ARG A 3 -42.17 -14.86 -34.25
CA ARG A 3 -40.76 -14.76 -33.86
C ARG A 3 -40.73 -14.47 -32.37
N SER A 4 -41.02 -15.49 -31.57
CA SER A 4 -40.75 -15.47 -30.13
C SER A 4 -39.23 -15.54 -29.95
N ALA A 5 -38.66 -14.44 -29.46
CA ALA A 5 -37.22 -14.25 -29.28
C ALA A 5 -36.60 -15.30 -28.35
N PRO A 6 -35.31 -15.66 -28.54
CA PRO A 6 -34.62 -16.57 -27.63
C PRO A 6 -34.44 -15.91 -26.26
N VAL A 7 -34.82 -16.63 -25.21
CA VAL A 7 -34.48 -16.30 -23.82
C VAL A 7 -32.96 -16.39 -23.69
N LEU A 8 -32.28 -15.24 -23.62
CA LEU A 8 -30.86 -15.17 -23.32
C LEU A 8 -30.66 -15.56 -21.85
N SER A 9 -30.16 -16.78 -21.64
CA SER A 9 -29.57 -17.25 -20.39
C SER A 9 -28.27 -16.48 -20.13
N ALA A 10 -28.39 -15.27 -19.58
CA ALA A 10 -27.25 -14.45 -19.17
C ALA A 10 -26.90 -14.71 -17.70
N ASN A 11 -26.43 -15.93 -17.38
CA ASN A 11 -25.72 -16.22 -16.14
C ASN A 11 -24.22 -16.50 -16.38
N GLN A 12 -23.69 -16.15 -17.56
CA GLN A 12 -22.28 -16.35 -17.92
C GLN A 12 -21.38 -15.16 -17.51
N GLY A 13 -21.54 -14.64 -16.28
CA GLY A 13 -20.81 -13.43 -15.86
C GLY A 13 -20.30 -13.39 -14.43
N ILE A 14 -20.51 -14.44 -13.63
CA ILE A 14 -20.12 -14.45 -12.21
C ILE A 14 -18.86 -15.30 -11.93
N ASP A 15 -18.35 -16.05 -12.92
CA ASP A 15 -17.50 -17.21 -12.62
C ASP A 15 -15.97 -17.01 -12.71
N ASP A 16 -15.46 -15.79 -12.93
CA ASP A 16 -13.99 -15.58 -13.08
C ASP A 16 -13.29 -14.85 -11.92
N VAL A 17 -14.02 -14.36 -10.91
CA VAL A 17 -13.36 -14.02 -9.64
C VAL A 17 -13.11 -15.33 -8.92
N LYS A 18 -11.85 -15.74 -8.77
CA LYS A 18 -11.46 -16.90 -7.94
C LYS A 18 -12.20 -16.80 -6.60
N VAL A 19 -13.25 -17.61 -6.44
CA VAL A 19 -14.23 -17.54 -5.33
C VAL A 19 -13.57 -17.67 -3.94
N GLY A 20 -12.30 -18.09 -3.88
CA GLY A 20 -11.50 -18.13 -2.65
C GLY A 20 -10.80 -16.83 -2.23
N SER A 21 -10.61 -15.82 -3.10
CA SER A 21 -9.82 -14.62 -2.75
C SER A 21 -10.64 -13.48 -2.14
N LEU A 22 -11.87 -13.28 -2.61
CA LEU A 22 -12.71 -12.17 -2.14
C LEU A 22 -13.06 -12.27 -0.65
N PRO A 23 -13.51 -13.43 -0.11
CA PRO A 23 -13.82 -13.55 1.32
C PRO A 23 -12.60 -13.22 2.20
N ARG A 24 -11.41 -13.63 1.77
CA ARG A 24 -10.15 -13.37 2.48
C ARG A 24 -9.78 -11.89 2.51
N LEU A 25 -9.95 -11.19 1.39
CA LEU A 25 -9.72 -9.75 1.32
C LEU A 25 -10.73 -8.97 2.17
N LEU A 26 -12.01 -9.38 2.17
CA LEU A 26 -13.03 -8.77 3.01
C LEU A 26 -12.73 -8.97 4.51
N GLU A 27 -12.28 -10.17 4.89
CA GLU A 27 -11.85 -10.46 6.26
C GLU A 27 -10.66 -9.59 6.66
N ALA A 28 -9.66 -9.44 5.79
CA ALA A 28 -8.51 -8.57 6.05
C ALA A 28 -8.93 -7.10 6.23
N VAL A 29 -9.84 -6.59 5.38
CA VAL A 29 -10.36 -5.21 5.51
C VAL A 29 -11.12 -5.04 6.81
N ASN A 30 -11.99 -5.99 7.16
CA ASN A 30 -12.75 -5.95 8.41
C ASN A 30 -11.82 -5.96 9.64
N PHE A 31 -10.85 -6.87 9.66
CA PHE A 31 -9.85 -6.95 10.73
C PHE A 31 -9.05 -5.65 10.88
N ALA A 32 -8.52 -5.12 9.78
CA ALA A 32 -7.78 -3.86 9.80
C ALA A 32 -8.68 -2.69 10.25
N ALA A 33 -9.94 -2.66 9.83
CA ALA A 33 -10.89 -1.62 10.23
C ALA A 33 -11.16 -1.64 11.74
N GLU A 34 -11.35 -2.84 12.32
CA GLU A 34 -11.54 -3.00 13.76
C GLU A 34 -10.30 -2.60 14.57
N LYS A 35 -9.12 -3.05 14.14
CA LYS A 35 -7.85 -2.72 14.82
C LYS A 35 -7.52 -1.23 14.75
N HIS A 36 -7.79 -0.58 13.61
CA HIS A 36 -7.52 0.84 13.40
C HIS A 36 -8.72 1.77 13.69
N LYS A 37 -9.81 1.28 14.30
CA LYS A 37 -11.08 2.04 14.44
C LYS A 37 -10.93 3.41 15.12
N CYS A 38 -10.02 3.52 16.07
CA CYS A 38 -9.74 4.75 16.81
C CYS A 38 -8.54 5.54 16.25
N GLN A 39 -7.78 4.97 15.31
CA GLN A 39 -6.62 5.62 14.73
C GLN A 39 -7.04 6.60 13.63
N ARG A 40 -6.29 7.70 13.50
CA ARG A 40 -6.48 8.73 12.48
C ARG A 40 -5.17 9.01 11.78
N ARG A 41 -5.28 9.45 10.53
CA ARG A 41 -4.19 10.03 9.75
C ARG A 41 -3.84 11.41 10.34
N LYS A 42 -2.63 11.88 10.04
CA LYS A 42 -2.07 13.11 10.61
C LYS A 42 -2.40 14.35 9.77
N ASP A 43 -3.24 14.21 8.75
CA ASP A 43 -3.77 15.33 7.97
C ASP A 43 -4.74 16.18 8.81
N PRO A 44 -5.00 17.44 8.43
CA PRO A 44 -5.85 18.35 9.20
C PRO A 44 -7.29 17.85 9.45
N GLU A 45 -7.84 17.05 8.53
CA GLU A 45 -9.18 16.47 8.68
C GLU A 45 -9.20 15.26 9.62
N ALA A 46 -8.03 14.80 10.08
CA ALA A 46 -7.87 13.58 10.85
C ALA A 46 -8.62 12.42 10.19
N THR A 47 -8.30 12.14 8.92
CA THR A 47 -8.99 11.11 8.13
C THR A 47 -8.89 9.74 8.85
N PRO A 48 -9.94 8.87 8.84
CA PRO A 48 -9.86 7.53 9.41
C PRO A 48 -8.68 6.72 8.87
N TYR A 49 -7.90 6.09 9.75
CA TYR A 49 -6.64 5.46 9.34
C TYR A 49 -6.83 4.30 8.34
N ILE A 50 -7.96 3.58 8.43
CA ILE A 50 -8.31 2.48 7.51
C ILE A 50 -8.26 2.86 6.02
N ASN A 51 -8.42 4.16 5.69
CA ASN A 51 -8.31 4.65 4.32
C ASN A 51 -6.89 4.44 3.74
N HIS A 52 -5.86 4.45 4.59
CA HIS A 52 -4.48 4.21 4.18
C HIS A 52 -4.24 2.75 3.77
N PRO A 53 -4.44 1.73 4.61
CA PRO A 53 -4.23 0.35 4.18
C PRO A 53 -5.08 -0.07 2.97
N ILE A 54 -6.33 0.42 2.87
CA ILE A 54 -7.16 0.23 1.67
C ILE A 54 -6.51 0.88 0.44
N GLY A 55 -6.00 2.10 0.59
CA GLY A 55 -5.33 2.83 -0.46
C GLY A 55 -4.03 2.17 -0.94
N VAL A 56 -3.23 1.62 -0.02
CA VAL A 56 -2.02 0.85 -0.32
C VAL A 56 -2.37 -0.40 -1.13
N ALA A 57 -3.38 -1.16 -0.70
CA ALA A 57 -3.86 -2.34 -1.43
C ALA A 57 -4.43 -1.98 -2.81
N ARG A 58 -5.09 -0.82 -2.94
CA ARG A 58 -5.58 -0.30 -4.22
C ARG A 58 -4.45 0.06 -5.17
N ILE A 59 -3.37 0.68 -4.69
CA ILE A 59 -2.18 0.96 -5.52
C ILE A 59 -1.61 -0.34 -6.07
N LEU A 60 -1.47 -1.38 -5.22
CA LEU A 60 -0.99 -2.68 -5.67
C LEU A 60 -1.89 -3.31 -6.73
N SER A 61 -3.20 -3.36 -6.48
CA SER A 61 -4.13 -4.03 -7.40
C SER A 61 -4.33 -3.26 -8.71
N SER A 62 -4.59 -1.96 -8.61
CA SER A 62 -5.08 -1.15 -9.74
C SER A 62 -3.96 -0.52 -10.55
N GLU A 63 -2.85 -0.11 -9.91
CA GLU A 63 -1.77 0.60 -10.58
C GLU A 63 -0.55 -0.31 -10.82
N ALA A 64 -0.26 -1.23 -9.89
CA ALA A 64 0.85 -2.18 -10.04
C ALA A 64 0.46 -3.48 -10.75
N GLY A 65 -0.84 -3.75 -10.94
CA GLY A 65 -1.34 -4.97 -11.57
C GLY A 65 -1.13 -6.24 -10.73
N VAL A 66 -1.02 -6.11 -9.40
CA VAL A 66 -0.80 -7.24 -8.49
C VAL A 66 -2.14 -7.91 -8.16
N SER A 67 -2.28 -9.17 -8.54
CA SER A 67 -3.44 -10.03 -8.21
C SER A 67 -3.14 -11.08 -7.14
N ASP A 68 -1.93 -11.08 -6.57
CA ASP A 68 -1.54 -12.00 -5.50
C ASP A 68 -2.29 -11.66 -4.21
N THR A 69 -3.24 -12.52 -3.85
CA THR A 69 -4.10 -12.35 -2.66
C THR A 69 -3.28 -12.20 -1.37
N ILE A 70 -2.19 -12.95 -1.20
CA ILE A 70 -1.36 -12.87 0.02
C ILE A 70 -0.69 -11.49 0.12
N ALA A 71 -0.22 -10.95 -1.01
CA ALA A 71 0.38 -9.60 -1.04
C ALA A 71 -0.67 -8.51 -0.76
N LEU A 72 -1.89 -8.67 -1.26
CA LEU A 72 -3.00 -7.73 -1.04
C LEU A 72 -3.51 -7.79 0.41
N GLU A 73 -3.66 -8.98 1.00
CA GLU A 73 -3.97 -9.15 2.42
C GLU A 73 -2.88 -8.49 3.29
N ALA A 74 -1.61 -8.77 3.01
CA ALA A 74 -0.50 -8.14 3.72
C ALA A 74 -0.52 -6.61 3.58
N ALA A 75 -0.86 -6.06 2.41
CA ALA A 75 -1.00 -4.61 2.23
C ALA A 75 -2.13 -4.02 3.09
N ILE A 76 -3.26 -4.71 3.22
CA ILE A 76 -4.39 -4.27 4.06
C ILE A 76 -4.00 -4.32 5.55
N LEU A 77 -3.15 -5.27 5.94
CA LEU A 77 -2.82 -5.54 7.34
C LEU A 77 -1.50 -4.91 7.80
N HIS A 78 -0.76 -4.23 6.93
CA HIS A 78 0.67 -3.95 7.15
C HIS A 78 1.01 -3.16 8.41
N ASP A 79 0.13 -2.26 8.84
CA ASP A 79 0.34 -1.42 10.04
C ASP A 79 -0.31 -2.01 11.29
N THR A 80 -1.03 -3.13 11.20
CA THR A 80 -1.77 -3.68 12.35
C THR A 80 -0.82 -4.08 13.49
N VAL A 81 0.31 -4.74 13.19
CA VAL A 81 1.30 -5.10 14.22
C VAL A 81 2.06 -3.89 14.77
N GLU A 82 2.31 -2.89 13.91
CA GLU A 82 3.15 -1.74 14.27
C GLU A 82 2.37 -0.72 15.12
N ASP A 83 1.10 -0.48 14.78
CA ASP A 83 0.33 0.65 15.30
C ASP A 83 -0.86 0.24 16.20
N THR A 84 -1.11 -1.05 16.40
CA THR A 84 -2.26 -1.54 17.18
C THR A 84 -1.85 -2.61 18.21
N ASP A 85 -2.82 -3.21 18.89
CA ASP A 85 -2.61 -4.30 19.85
C ASP A 85 -2.45 -5.69 19.19
N THR A 86 -2.38 -5.73 17.85
CA THR A 86 -2.30 -6.97 17.09
C THR A 86 -0.96 -7.67 17.31
N SER A 87 -1.01 -8.95 17.70
CA SER A 87 0.20 -9.78 17.82
C SER A 87 0.50 -10.53 16.51
N PHE A 88 1.75 -10.98 16.36
CA PHE A 88 2.13 -11.80 15.21
C PHE A 88 1.41 -13.16 15.22
N GLU A 89 1.23 -13.75 16.41
CA GLU A 89 0.52 -15.00 16.62
C GLU A 89 -0.96 -14.89 16.25
N GLU A 90 -1.60 -13.76 16.58
CA GLU A 90 -2.97 -13.46 16.17
C GLU A 90 -3.08 -13.43 14.64
N LEU A 91 -2.19 -12.72 13.96
CA LEU A 91 -2.18 -12.65 12.50
C LEU A 91 -1.90 -14.01 11.85
N GLU A 92 -0.95 -14.78 12.36
CA GLU A 92 -0.65 -16.11 11.83
C GLU A 92 -1.84 -17.06 12.02
N ALA A 93 -2.54 -16.97 13.15
CA ALA A 93 -3.73 -17.79 13.41
C ALA A 93 -4.90 -17.46 12.46
N VAL A 94 -5.12 -16.18 12.15
CA VAL A 94 -6.25 -15.73 11.32
C VAL A 94 -5.93 -15.80 9.83
N PHE A 95 -4.78 -15.26 9.41
CA PHE A 95 -4.44 -15.08 7.99
C PHE A 95 -3.39 -16.08 7.49
N GLY A 96 -2.75 -16.82 8.40
CA GLY A 96 -1.74 -17.80 8.06
C GLY A 96 -0.33 -17.22 7.96
N ARG A 97 0.64 -18.11 8.15
CA ARG A 97 2.08 -17.80 8.15
C ARG A 97 2.58 -16.97 6.96
N PRO A 98 2.15 -17.21 5.70
CA PRO A 98 2.66 -16.45 4.57
C PRO A 98 2.38 -14.94 4.66
N VAL A 99 1.20 -14.55 5.16
CA VAL A 99 0.84 -13.14 5.36
C VAL A 99 1.66 -12.57 6.52
N ALA A 100 1.65 -13.26 7.67
CA ALA A 100 2.37 -12.82 8.86
C ALA A 100 3.87 -12.57 8.58
N GLN A 101 4.54 -13.50 7.87
CA GLN A 101 5.96 -13.37 7.52
C GLN A 101 6.31 -12.15 6.68
N ILE A 102 5.39 -11.68 5.82
CA ILE A 102 5.60 -10.46 5.02
C ILE A 102 5.70 -9.24 5.95
N LEU A 103 4.86 -9.21 6.99
CA LEU A 103 4.79 -8.09 7.93
C LEU A 103 5.93 -8.10 8.95
N HIS A 104 6.35 -9.29 9.38
CA HIS A 104 7.49 -9.43 10.30
C HIS A 104 8.83 -9.07 9.65
N ALA A 105 8.99 -9.33 8.35
CA ALA A 105 10.24 -9.09 7.63
C ALA A 105 10.00 -8.25 6.35
N PRO A 106 9.74 -6.93 6.48
CA PRO A 106 9.28 -6.07 5.39
C PRO A 106 10.28 -5.86 4.24
N HIS A 107 11.49 -6.41 4.35
CA HIS A 107 12.55 -6.36 3.34
C HIS A 107 12.94 -7.72 2.76
N ALA A 108 12.44 -8.82 3.33
CA ALA A 108 12.97 -10.15 3.07
C ALA A 108 12.43 -10.81 1.79
N SER A 109 11.24 -10.41 1.33
CA SER A 109 10.59 -11.04 0.18
C SER A 109 10.15 -10.05 -0.88
N VAL A 110 9.90 -10.55 -2.09
CA VAL A 110 9.32 -9.75 -3.19
C VAL A 110 7.97 -9.16 -2.76
N ARG A 111 7.11 -9.96 -2.11
CA ARG A 111 5.81 -9.47 -1.59
C ARG A 111 5.98 -8.34 -0.58
N ALA A 112 6.93 -8.47 0.34
CA ALA A 112 7.22 -7.42 1.31
C ALA A 112 7.69 -6.13 0.64
N LYS A 113 8.55 -6.23 -0.38
CA LYS A 113 8.97 -5.07 -1.18
C LYS A 113 7.81 -4.44 -1.96
N LEU A 114 6.86 -5.23 -2.48
CA LEU A 114 5.66 -4.70 -3.12
C LEU A 114 4.85 -3.84 -2.13
N VAL A 115 4.52 -4.40 -0.97
CA VAL A 115 3.75 -3.68 0.08
C VAL A 115 4.46 -2.40 0.48
N LYS A 116 5.78 -2.48 0.76
CA LYS A 116 6.57 -1.32 1.17
C LYS A 116 6.66 -0.24 0.10
N SER A 117 6.76 -0.62 -1.18
CA SER A 117 6.75 0.34 -2.29
C SER A 117 5.40 1.06 -2.38
N ALA A 118 4.28 0.33 -2.31
CA ALA A 118 2.95 0.92 -2.37
C ALA A 118 2.66 1.82 -1.17
N ASP A 119 3.07 1.43 0.04
CA ASP A 119 2.99 2.24 1.24
C ASP A 119 3.75 3.57 1.09
N LYS A 120 4.98 3.52 0.57
CA LYS A 120 5.76 4.74 0.33
C LYS A 120 5.12 5.62 -0.73
N ILE A 121 4.61 5.06 -1.83
CA ILE A 121 3.88 5.82 -2.86
C ILE A 121 2.65 6.49 -2.26
N TYR A 122 1.86 5.78 -1.45
CA TYR A 122 0.67 6.34 -0.82
C TYR A 122 1.02 7.53 0.07
N ASN A 123 1.98 7.35 0.98
CA ASN A 123 2.40 8.40 1.91
C ASN A 123 2.99 9.62 1.20
N LEU A 124 3.78 9.42 0.14
CA LEU A 124 4.33 10.52 -0.64
C LEU A 124 3.24 11.32 -1.37
N ARG A 125 2.24 10.63 -1.95
CA ARG A 125 1.08 11.29 -2.58
C ARG A 125 0.23 12.04 -1.56
N ASP A 126 0.07 11.49 -0.36
CA ASP A 126 -0.60 12.18 0.74
C ASP A 126 0.12 13.47 1.10
N LEU A 127 1.46 13.44 1.20
CA LEU A 127 2.27 14.63 1.45
C LEU A 127 2.20 15.66 0.33
N GLU A 128 2.08 15.25 -0.94
CA GLU A 128 1.86 16.18 -2.06
C GLU A 128 0.50 16.88 -1.98
N ARG A 129 -0.50 16.22 -1.38
CA ARG A 129 -1.86 16.76 -1.24
C ARG A 129 -2.00 17.66 -0.01
N VAL A 130 -1.55 17.19 1.14
CA VAL A 130 -1.73 17.87 2.41
C VAL A 130 -0.63 17.53 3.39
N HIS A 131 -0.07 18.56 4.03
CA HIS A 131 0.97 18.37 5.02
C HIS A 131 0.37 17.95 6.37
N PRO A 132 1.00 17.01 7.10
CA PRO A 132 0.56 16.64 8.43
C PRO A 132 0.57 17.82 9.39
N VAL A 133 -0.34 17.81 10.36
CA VAL A 133 -0.41 18.85 11.40
C VAL A 133 0.93 18.94 12.14
N GLY A 134 1.46 20.16 12.22
CA GLY A 134 2.73 20.45 12.89
C GLY A 134 3.99 20.11 12.07
N TRP A 135 3.88 19.67 10.81
CA TRP A 135 5.06 19.47 9.96
C TRP A 135 5.44 20.76 9.22
N THR A 136 6.73 21.12 9.31
CA THR A 136 7.33 22.18 8.50
C THR A 136 7.60 21.68 7.09
N ARG A 137 7.81 22.60 6.14
CA ARG A 137 8.24 22.25 4.77
C ARG A 137 9.54 21.44 4.78
N ASP A 138 10.51 21.84 5.59
CA ASP A 138 11.78 21.12 5.71
C ASP A 138 11.61 19.68 6.18
N ARG A 139 10.66 19.42 7.09
CA ARG A 139 10.35 18.06 7.53
C ARG A 139 9.71 17.23 6.42
N VAL A 140 8.86 17.84 5.60
CA VAL A 140 8.30 17.19 4.41
C VAL A 140 9.42 16.85 3.43
N ASP A 141 10.29 17.82 3.10
CA ASP A 141 11.42 17.63 2.19
C ASP A 141 12.38 16.53 2.70
N ALA A 142 12.67 16.50 4.00
CA ALA A 142 13.44 15.43 4.64
C ALA A 142 12.79 14.05 4.51
N TYR A 143 11.46 13.97 4.60
CA TYR A 143 10.73 12.71 4.39
C TYR A 143 10.83 12.22 2.95
N PHE A 144 10.73 13.12 1.96
CA PHE A 144 10.94 12.77 0.55
C PHE A 144 12.36 12.23 0.30
N LEU A 145 13.37 12.88 0.89
CA LEU A 145 14.77 12.46 0.82
C LEU A 145 15.00 11.08 1.42
N TRP A 146 14.50 10.86 2.64
CA TRP A 146 14.58 9.56 3.30
C TRP A 146 13.87 8.47 2.50
N SER A 147 12.67 8.77 2.00
CA SER A 147 11.90 7.84 1.16
C SER A 147 12.66 7.48 -0.12
N ALA A 148 13.31 8.44 -0.77
CA ALA A 148 14.13 8.19 -1.95
C ALA A 148 15.28 7.22 -1.67
N GLN A 149 15.89 7.26 -0.48
CA GLN A 149 16.92 6.29 -0.08
C GLN A 149 16.34 4.90 0.15
N VAL A 150 15.26 4.79 0.92
CA VAL A 150 14.59 3.51 1.20
C VAL A 150 14.17 2.84 -0.11
N CYS A 151 13.57 3.61 -1.01
CA CYS A 151 13.06 3.11 -2.28
C CYS A 151 14.16 2.60 -3.23
N ARG A 152 15.44 2.96 -3.04
CA ARG A 152 16.55 2.36 -3.82
C ARG A 152 16.62 0.83 -3.63
N GLY A 153 16.40 0.35 -2.40
CA GLY A 153 16.42 -1.09 -2.08
C GLY A 153 15.16 -1.85 -2.51
N LEU A 154 14.12 -1.12 -2.95
CA LEU A 154 12.82 -1.68 -3.35
C LEU A 154 12.69 -1.84 -4.87
N ARG A 155 13.57 -1.22 -5.66
CA ARG A 155 13.49 -1.25 -7.13
C ARG A 155 13.62 -2.65 -7.72
N GLY A 156 13.09 -2.83 -8.93
CA GLY A 156 13.23 -4.03 -9.73
C GLY A 156 12.22 -5.13 -9.41
N VAL A 157 11.31 -4.90 -8.47
CA VAL A 157 10.24 -5.88 -8.12
C VAL A 157 8.97 -5.68 -8.94
N ASN A 158 8.67 -4.45 -9.36
CA ASN A 158 7.51 -4.14 -10.18
C ASN A 158 7.74 -2.83 -10.95
N ALA A 159 7.75 -2.91 -12.28
CA ALA A 159 8.08 -1.77 -13.14
C ALA A 159 7.07 -0.61 -13.04
N ASN A 160 5.81 -0.88 -12.70
CA ASN A 160 4.81 0.17 -12.53
C ASN A 160 5.03 0.93 -11.23
N LEU A 161 5.28 0.24 -10.10
CA LEU A 161 5.64 0.89 -8.84
C LEU A 161 6.93 1.70 -8.98
N ASP A 162 7.94 1.15 -9.67
CA ASP A 162 9.20 1.85 -9.93
C ASP A 162 8.97 3.15 -10.72
N ARG A 163 8.09 3.13 -11.72
CA ARG A 163 7.72 4.32 -12.50
C ARG A 163 7.00 5.36 -11.66
N LEU A 164 5.99 4.95 -10.89
CA LEU A 164 5.23 5.84 -10.01
C LEU A 164 6.14 6.54 -8.99
N MET A 165 7.06 5.79 -8.37
CA MET A 165 8.05 6.36 -7.46
C MET A 165 8.97 7.34 -8.18
N ALA A 166 9.47 6.99 -9.36
CA ALA A 166 10.35 7.85 -10.13
C ALA A 166 9.68 9.18 -10.50
N GLU A 167 8.41 9.15 -10.94
CA GLU A 167 7.64 10.35 -11.26
C GLU A 167 7.43 11.26 -10.05
N ILE A 168 7.12 10.70 -8.88
CA ILE A 168 7.02 11.46 -7.63
C ILE A 168 8.37 12.11 -7.32
N PHE A 169 9.45 11.34 -7.28
CA PHE A 169 10.77 11.89 -6.93
C PHE A 169 11.28 12.91 -7.93
N ASP A 170 10.92 12.80 -9.22
CA ASP A 170 11.32 13.77 -10.24
C ASP A 170 10.69 15.14 -10.02
N ARG A 171 9.40 15.19 -9.63
CA ARG A 171 8.72 16.46 -9.26
C ARG A 171 9.40 17.18 -8.10
N HIS A 172 10.10 16.44 -7.25
CA HIS A 172 10.85 16.96 -6.10
C HIS A 172 12.36 17.08 -6.36
N GLY A 173 12.82 16.85 -7.59
CA GLY A 173 14.25 16.98 -7.97
C GLY A 173 15.17 15.89 -7.41
N LEU A 174 14.63 14.76 -6.96
CA LEU A 174 15.36 13.70 -6.24
C LEU A 174 15.86 12.55 -7.14
N THR A 175 15.76 12.68 -8.46
CA THR A 175 16.20 11.66 -9.43
C THR A 175 17.70 11.65 -9.70
N LYS A 176 18.41 12.75 -9.39
CA LYS A 176 19.86 12.89 -9.67
C LYS A 176 20.72 12.52 -8.45
N PRO A 177 21.70 11.59 -8.57
CA PRO A 177 22.56 11.16 -7.46
C PRO A 177 23.27 12.32 -6.73
N ALA A 178 23.71 13.33 -7.48
CA ALA A 178 24.39 14.51 -6.94
C ALA A 178 23.48 15.39 -6.07
N ALA A 179 22.19 15.50 -6.41
CA ALA A 179 21.22 16.27 -5.64
C ALA A 179 20.90 15.59 -4.29
N VAL A 180 20.80 14.26 -4.28
CA VAL A 180 20.57 13.50 -3.05
C VAL A 180 21.78 13.56 -2.12
N LEU A 181 23.01 13.49 -2.66
CA LEU A 181 24.23 13.59 -1.85
C LEU A 181 24.40 15.00 -1.24
N LEU A 182 24.07 16.06 -2.00
CA LEU A 182 24.12 17.44 -1.52
C LEU A 182 23.09 17.72 -0.43
N LEU A 183 21.86 17.21 -0.60
CA LEU A 183 20.80 17.38 0.38
C LEU A 183 21.07 16.59 1.66
N LEU A 184 21.71 15.41 1.59
CA LEU A 184 22.08 14.67 2.79
C LEU A 184 23.07 15.42 3.68
N LEU A 185 24.04 16.12 3.09
CA LEU A 185 25.00 16.93 3.84
C LEU A 185 24.35 18.15 4.53
N LEU A 186 23.20 18.61 4.04
CA LEU A 186 22.48 19.75 4.61
C LEU A 186 21.54 19.36 5.76
N TYR A 187 21.17 18.08 5.86
CA TYR A 187 20.23 17.55 6.85
C TYR A 187 20.85 16.48 7.77
N SER A 188 22.19 16.39 7.82
CA SER A 188 22.96 15.53 8.74
C SER A 188 23.40 16.27 10.01
#